data_AF-E4YYF1-F1
#
_entry.id   AF-E4YYF1-F1
#
_cell.length_a   1.000
_cell.length_b   1.000
_cell.length_c   1.000
_cell.angle_alpha   90.00
_cell.angle_beta   90.00
_cell.angle_gamma   90.00
#
_symmetry.space_group_name_H-M   'P 1'
#
loop_
_entity.id
_entity.type
_entity.pdbx_description
1 polymer ?
#
loop_
_entity_poly.entity_id
_entity_poly.type
_entity_poly.pdbx_seq_one_letter_code
_entity_poly.pdbx_strand_id
1 'polypeptide(L)'
;MLITNSILSSAIRDRNRYKNLSTITIYYPFREVFELTNMKLTVALFASVCATFKQTFEHKVQRSVAGDWVDNNLESGRFRRDVVDSFRPIAAMVAYLKGLGSDDQDPSNQGLEAELQQIQDKYTSYGCYCWANGVDNVEDLGSGSRNVDATDFACTELYRCYACVNVDYGADYNELSYEAFFNTAADGSRQIDCSSNAQQNGDSLCSCDAKFAQKIVQTENHCDSGIMLSDMGLNNCQSEMYRTIAGGGSYQCPMGSNGHPNNDKCCGFYPNRQPYNENRECCATNDIDDQGNFVTPDVNIVALDTCEISGGKVIVSAEGDPHTYIPVVV
;
A
#
# COMPACT_ATOMS: atom_id res chain seq x y z
N MET A 1 44.69 35.39 7.49
CA MET A 1 45.55 34.21 7.72
C MET A 1 45.09 33.57 9.03
N LEU A 2 44.38 32.45 8.89
CA LEU A 2 43.92 31.46 9.90
C LEU A 2 43.07 31.89 11.11
N ILE A 3 41.86 31.31 11.11
CA ILE A 3 40.80 31.20 12.13
C ILE A 3 41.10 29.95 13.00
N THR A 4 40.76 29.87 14.31
CA THR A 4 39.68 29.07 14.98
C THR A 4 40.27 28.52 16.30
N ASN A 5 39.64 28.55 17.48
CA ASN A 5 38.42 27.89 17.99
C ASN A 5 38.36 26.35 17.92
N SER A 6 38.64 25.74 19.09
CA SER A 6 37.88 24.67 19.79
C SER A 6 37.66 23.27 19.17
N ILE A 7 37.73 22.30 20.10
CA ILE A 7 37.21 20.91 20.12
C ILE A 7 38.10 19.82 19.49
N LEU A 8 38.53 18.86 20.32
CA LEU A 8 38.51 17.41 20.06
C LEU A 8 39.09 16.65 21.27
N SER A 9 38.36 15.69 21.83
CA SER A 9 38.64 14.28 21.55
C SER A 9 37.82 13.32 22.42
N SER A 10 37.38 12.29 21.72
CA SER A 10 36.75 11.03 22.08
C SER A 10 37.42 10.19 23.17
N ALA A 11 36.56 9.54 23.95
CA ALA A 11 36.42 8.10 24.20
C ALA A 11 37.64 7.14 24.33
N ILE A 12 37.42 6.17 25.24
CA ILE A 12 38.01 4.82 25.39
C ILE A 12 39.17 4.69 26.39
N ARG A 13 38.85 4.18 27.59
CA ARG A 13 39.58 3.03 28.17
C ARG A 13 38.80 2.29 29.26
N ASP A 14 38.41 1.07 28.90
CA ASP A 14 38.08 -0.05 29.77
C ASP A 14 39.14 -0.34 30.84
N ARG A 15 38.68 -0.78 32.02
CA ARG A 15 39.30 -1.89 32.76
C ARG A 15 38.27 -2.56 33.69
N ASN A 16 37.87 -3.76 33.29
CA ASN A 16 37.32 -4.87 34.08
C ASN A 16 37.82 -4.95 35.54
N ARG A 17 36.94 -5.28 36.50
CA ARG A 17 36.81 -6.65 37.07
C ARG A 17 35.83 -6.78 38.27
N TYR A 18 34.88 -7.71 38.09
CA TYR A 18 34.40 -8.81 38.98
C TYR A 18 33.45 -8.58 40.18
N LYS A 19 32.21 -9.08 39.96
CA LYS A 19 31.41 -10.10 40.70
C LYS A 19 31.20 -9.98 42.22
N ASN A 20 29.92 -9.89 42.63
CA ASN A 20 29.19 -11.01 43.26
C ASN A 20 27.69 -10.70 43.47
N LEU A 21 26.84 -11.69 43.16
CA LEU A 21 25.39 -11.71 43.41
C LEU A 21 25.09 -11.90 44.91
N SER A 22 23.96 -11.36 45.37
CA SER A 22 23.27 -11.84 46.57
C SER A 22 21.75 -11.71 46.38
N THR A 23 21.10 -12.87 46.41
CA THR A 23 19.65 -13.10 46.35
C THR A 23 18.94 -12.49 47.55
N ILE A 24 17.84 -11.78 47.31
CA ILE A 24 16.94 -11.28 48.36
C ILE A 24 15.65 -12.11 48.32
N THR A 25 15.38 -12.80 49.42
CA THR A 25 14.11 -13.49 49.72
C THR A 25 13.28 -12.58 50.61
N ILE A 26 12.02 -12.34 50.26
CA ILE A 26 11.05 -11.63 51.11
C ILE A 26 9.87 -12.55 51.39
N TYR A 27 9.65 -12.84 52.68
CA TYR A 27 8.48 -13.48 53.25
C TYR A 27 7.50 -12.40 53.71
N TYR A 28 6.18 -12.59 53.51
CA TYR A 28 5.17 -12.13 54.47
C TYR A 28 3.92 -13.07 54.52
N PRO A 29 3.20 -13.13 55.66
CA PRO A 29 2.40 -14.29 56.06
C PRO A 29 0.88 -14.02 56.14
N PHE A 30 0.19 -15.10 56.52
CA PHE A 30 -1.01 -15.17 57.39
C PHE A 30 -2.38 -15.48 56.76
N ARG A 31 -2.98 -16.51 57.36
CA ARG A 31 -4.29 -17.14 57.16
C ARG A 31 -5.41 -16.29 57.77
N GLU A 32 -6.60 -16.35 57.19
CA GLU A 32 -7.83 -16.55 57.97
C GLU A 32 -8.72 -17.63 57.32
N VAL A 33 -9.30 -18.45 58.19
CA VAL A 33 -10.20 -19.57 57.92
C VAL A 33 -11.62 -19.06 58.13
N PHE A 34 -12.57 -19.34 57.23
CA PHE A 34 -13.99 -19.33 57.60
C PHE A 34 -14.77 -20.42 56.86
N GLU A 35 -15.62 -21.09 57.64
CA GLU A 35 -16.33 -22.33 57.35
C GLU A 35 -17.47 -22.18 56.33
N LEU A 36 -17.68 -23.26 55.58
CA LEU A 36 -18.84 -23.50 54.74
C LEU A 36 -20.03 -23.96 55.57
N THR A 37 -21.09 -23.14 55.61
CA THR A 37 -22.44 -23.60 55.98
C THR A 37 -23.43 -23.30 54.86
N ASN A 38 -24.15 -24.34 54.45
CA ASN A 38 -25.21 -24.36 53.46
C ASN A 38 -26.32 -23.34 53.76
N MET A 39 -26.73 -22.56 52.75
CA MET A 39 -28.08 -22.01 52.70
C MET A 39 -28.55 -21.85 51.25
N LYS A 40 -29.67 -22.50 50.93
CA LYS A 40 -30.42 -22.40 49.67
C LYS A 40 -31.17 -21.06 49.62
N LEU A 41 -31.41 -20.56 48.38
CA LEU A 41 -32.25 -19.43 47.90
C LEU A 41 -31.37 -18.34 47.26
N THR A 42 -31.60 -17.79 46.07
CA THR A 42 -32.79 -17.71 45.21
C THR A 42 -32.28 -17.39 43.80
N VAL A 43 -32.85 -17.97 42.76
CA VAL A 43 -32.52 -17.63 41.36
C VAL A 43 -33.02 -16.21 41.09
N ALA A 44 -32.12 -15.23 41.11
CA ALA A 44 -32.36 -13.91 40.57
C ALA A 44 -31.86 -13.90 39.11
N LEU A 45 -32.82 -13.85 38.19
CA LEU A 45 -32.61 -13.58 36.77
C LEU A 45 -31.98 -12.20 36.61
N PHE A 46 -30.65 -12.12 36.66
CA PHE A 46 -29.94 -11.05 35.99
C PHE A 46 -29.93 -11.40 34.51
N ALA A 47 -30.88 -10.84 33.78
CA ALA A 47 -30.71 -10.64 32.35
C ALA A 47 -29.45 -9.78 32.19
N SER A 48 -28.31 -10.42 31.92
CA SER A 48 -27.18 -9.72 31.36
C SER A 48 -27.66 -9.19 30.02
N VAL A 49 -28.01 -7.92 29.98
CA VAL A 49 -27.98 -7.16 28.74
C VAL A 49 -26.51 -7.21 28.33
N CYS A 50 -26.11 -8.26 27.62
CA CYS A 50 -24.95 -8.20 26.76
C CYS A 50 -25.32 -7.13 25.74
N ALA A 51 -25.01 -5.89 26.07
CA ALA A 51 -24.75 -4.89 25.07
C ALA A 51 -23.63 -5.50 24.23
N THR A 52 -23.99 -6.13 23.12
CA THR A 52 -23.10 -6.35 22.00
C THR A 52 -22.69 -4.95 21.58
N PHE A 53 -21.63 -4.47 22.21
CA PHE A 53 -20.81 -3.40 21.69
C PHE A 53 -20.26 -3.97 20.38
N LYS A 54 -21.04 -3.85 19.31
CA LYS A 54 -20.49 -3.84 17.96
C LYS A 54 -19.60 -2.61 17.98
N GLN A 55 -18.33 -2.80 18.35
CA GLN A 55 -17.29 -1.91 17.87
C GLN A 55 -17.43 -2.00 16.35
N THR A 56 -18.07 -1.00 15.76
CA THR A 56 -17.77 -0.60 14.40
C THR A 56 -16.30 -0.21 14.44
N PHE A 57 -15.43 -1.20 14.24
CA PHE A 57 -14.05 -0.94 13.88
C PHE A 57 -14.15 -0.18 12.56
N GLU A 58 -13.77 1.09 12.59
CA GLU A 58 -13.63 1.89 11.39
C GLU A 58 -12.39 1.35 10.69
N HIS A 59 -12.58 0.39 9.79
CA HIS A 59 -11.51 -0.24 9.00
C HIS A 59 -10.88 0.85 8.12
N LYS A 60 -9.68 1.29 8.49
CA LYS A 60 -9.02 2.41 7.84
C LYS A 60 -7.52 2.15 7.76
N VAL A 61 -7.02 2.12 6.53
CA VAL A 61 -5.60 1.94 6.24
C VAL A 61 -4.82 3.05 6.92
N GLN A 62 -3.82 2.68 7.71
CA GLN A 62 -2.86 3.65 8.23
C GLN A 62 -1.70 3.78 7.24
N ARG A 63 -1.88 4.68 6.27
CA ARG A 63 -0.83 5.07 5.31
C ARG A 63 -0.03 6.23 5.88
N SER A 64 1.28 6.04 6.06
CA SER A 64 2.21 7.07 6.55
C SER A 64 3.25 7.40 5.49
N VAL A 65 3.73 8.64 5.49
CA VAL A 65 4.85 9.10 4.66
C VAL A 65 5.93 9.71 5.54
N ALA A 66 7.19 9.56 5.16
CA ALA A 66 8.35 10.05 5.90
C ALA A 66 9.51 10.47 4.98
N GLY A 67 10.53 11.11 5.53
CA GLY A 67 11.75 11.55 4.84
C GLY A 67 11.94 13.06 4.86
N ASP A 68 13.12 13.52 4.43
CA ASP A 68 13.53 14.93 4.51
C ASP A 68 12.53 15.86 3.82
N TRP A 69 11.97 15.45 2.68
CA TRP A 69 10.95 16.25 1.99
C TRP A 69 9.68 16.39 2.85
N VAL A 70 9.23 15.29 3.46
CA VAL A 70 8.06 15.29 4.33
C VAL A 70 8.30 16.19 5.54
N ASP A 71 9.44 16.06 6.21
CA ASP A 71 9.75 16.83 7.42
C ASP A 71 9.82 18.35 7.17
N ASN A 72 10.25 18.75 5.97
CA ASN A 72 10.40 20.16 5.60
C ASN A 72 9.13 20.77 4.99
N ASN A 73 8.29 19.97 4.34
CA ASN A 73 7.15 20.48 3.56
C ASN A 73 5.78 20.14 4.16
N LEU A 74 5.68 19.00 4.84
CA LEU A 74 4.45 18.56 5.49
C LEU A 74 4.54 18.90 6.98
N GLU A 75 3.54 19.62 7.52
CA GLU A 75 3.53 19.99 8.94
C GLU A 75 3.67 18.72 9.81
N SER A 76 4.84 18.62 10.46
CA SER A 76 5.25 17.51 11.30
C SER A 76 4.20 17.25 12.40
N GLY A 77 3.41 16.19 12.21
CA GLY A 77 2.54 15.67 13.27
C GLY A 77 1.11 15.26 12.92
N ARG A 78 0.64 15.43 11.67
CA ARG A 78 -0.74 15.01 11.30
C ARG A 78 -0.86 13.73 10.47
N PHE A 79 0.22 13.20 9.92
CA PHE A 79 0.18 11.91 9.20
C PHE A 79 0.21 10.69 10.13
N ARG A 80 0.47 10.89 11.43
CA ARG A 80 0.45 9.85 12.47
C ARG A 80 -0.93 9.63 13.13
N ARG A 81 -2.02 10.22 12.64
CA ARG A 81 -3.37 10.04 13.21
C ARG A 81 -4.44 9.92 12.13
N ASP A 82 -4.98 8.71 11.98
CA ASP A 82 -6.35 8.39 11.55
C ASP A 82 -6.90 9.26 10.40
N VAL A 83 -6.25 9.21 9.24
CA VAL A 83 -6.72 9.96 8.06
C VAL A 83 -8.04 9.34 7.57
N VAL A 84 -9.16 10.05 7.72
CA VAL A 84 -10.48 9.74 7.09
C VAL A 84 -10.37 9.63 5.56
N ASP A 85 -9.29 10.19 5.02
CA ASP A 85 -9.01 10.29 3.61
C ASP A 85 -7.94 9.26 3.15
N SER A 86 -8.42 8.17 2.55
CA SER A 86 -7.58 7.05 2.08
C SER A 86 -6.56 7.46 0.99
N PHE A 87 -6.86 8.53 0.23
CA PHE A 87 -6.08 8.94 -0.93
C PHE A 87 -4.95 9.92 -0.62
N ARG A 88 -5.06 10.65 0.49
CA ARG A 88 -4.18 11.79 0.75
C ARG A 88 -2.67 11.46 0.84
N PRO A 89 -2.24 10.33 1.41
CA PRO A 89 -0.84 9.89 1.32
C PRO A 89 -0.38 9.58 -0.11
N ILE A 90 -1.28 9.06 -0.96
CA ILE A 90 -1.04 8.88 -2.40
C ILE A 90 -0.90 10.25 -3.09
N ALA A 91 -1.73 11.23 -2.73
CA ALA A 91 -1.58 12.59 -3.24
C ALA A 91 -0.21 13.19 -2.88
N ALA A 92 0.30 12.93 -1.66
CA ALA A 92 1.64 13.35 -1.26
C ALA A 92 2.75 12.66 -2.08
N MET A 93 2.59 11.38 -2.40
CA MET A 93 3.50 10.67 -3.31
C MET A 93 3.53 11.31 -4.71
N VAL A 94 2.35 11.62 -5.27
CA VAL A 94 2.23 12.30 -6.57
C VAL A 94 2.89 13.68 -6.51
N ALA A 95 2.58 14.47 -5.47
CA ALA A 95 3.14 15.80 -5.28
C ALA A 95 4.68 15.78 -5.19
N TYR A 96 5.21 14.84 -4.40
CA TYR A 96 6.65 14.65 -4.28
C TYR A 96 7.27 14.29 -5.63
N LEU A 97 6.73 13.30 -6.35
CA LEU A 97 7.25 12.86 -7.64
C LEU A 97 7.17 13.93 -8.74
N LYS A 98 6.22 14.87 -8.65
CA LYS A 98 6.12 16.04 -9.54
C LYS A 98 7.23 17.08 -9.37
N GLY A 99 8.04 16.99 -8.31
CA GLY A 99 9.08 17.97 -8.07
C GLY A 99 8.69 19.12 -7.13
N LEU A 100 7.51 19.09 -6.51
CA LEU A 100 7.10 20.15 -5.58
C LEU A 100 8.11 20.29 -4.42
N GLY A 101 8.42 21.53 -4.04
CA GLY A 101 9.37 21.84 -2.95
C GLY A 101 10.88 21.74 -3.28
N SER A 102 11.32 21.89 -4.55
CA SER A 102 12.77 22.03 -4.86
C SER A 102 13.23 23.35 -5.50
N ASP A 103 12.32 24.24 -5.95
CA ASP A 103 12.70 25.29 -6.92
C ASP A 103 12.20 26.71 -6.57
N ASP A 104 12.27 27.16 -5.31
CA ASP A 104 11.53 28.35 -4.81
C ASP A 104 9.99 28.25 -5.01
N GLN A 105 9.51 27.15 -5.58
CA GLN A 105 8.14 26.62 -5.54
C GLN A 105 7.95 25.85 -4.24
N ASP A 106 8.40 26.42 -3.11
CA ASP A 106 7.97 25.96 -1.81
C ASP A 106 6.54 26.46 -1.65
N PRO A 107 5.52 25.58 -1.76
CA PRO A 107 4.24 25.98 -1.24
C PRO A 107 4.49 26.34 0.23
N SER A 108 4.15 27.57 0.64
CA SER A 108 3.89 27.82 2.06
C SER A 108 3.02 26.67 2.59
N ASN A 109 3.09 26.30 3.88
CA ASN A 109 2.28 25.17 4.41
C ASN A 109 0.79 25.24 4.00
N GLN A 110 0.24 26.43 3.74
CA GLN A 110 -1.10 26.64 3.18
C GLN A 110 -1.29 26.25 1.71
N GLY A 111 -0.26 26.34 0.87
CA GLY A 111 -0.28 25.98 -0.54
C GLY A 111 -0.18 24.47 -0.78
N LEU A 112 0.54 23.72 0.07
CA LEU A 112 0.73 22.29 -0.14
C LEU A 112 -0.58 21.55 0.09
N GLU A 113 -1.36 21.98 1.09
CA GLU A 113 -2.68 21.42 1.32
C GLU A 113 -3.63 21.61 0.15
N ALA A 114 -3.63 22.80 -0.44
CA ALA A 114 -4.43 23.08 -1.61
C ALA A 114 -4.00 22.21 -2.79
N GLU A 115 -2.70 21.93 -2.93
CA GLU A 115 -2.15 21.07 -3.97
C GLU A 115 -2.51 19.59 -3.76
N LEU A 116 -2.37 19.07 -2.54
CA LEU A 116 -2.80 17.70 -2.22
C LEU A 116 -4.29 17.50 -2.49
N GLN A 117 -5.12 18.49 -2.13
CA GLN A 117 -6.55 18.48 -2.44
C GLN A 117 -6.80 18.52 -3.95
N GLN A 118 -6.08 19.36 -4.70
CA GLN A 118 -6.21 19.41 -6.16
C GLN A 118 -5.83 18.09 -6.83
N ILE A 119 -4.77 17.43 -6.36
CA ILE A 119 -4.37 16.10 -6.84
C ILE A 119 -5.48 15.09 -6.55
N GLN A 120 -6.04 15.10 -5.34
CA GLN A 120 -7.16 14.23 -4.98
C GLN A 120 -8.39 14.48 -5.86
N ASP A 121 -8.81 15.72 -6.01
CA ASP A 121 -9.97 16.09 -6.83
C ASP A 121 -9.76 15.70 -8.30
N LYS A 122 -8.52 15.86 -8.80
CA LYS A 122 -8.14 15.49 -10.16
C LYS A 122 -8.25 13.98 -10.38
N TYR A 123 -7.73 13.16 -9.48
CA TYR A 123 -7.59 11.71 -9.74
C TYR A 123 -8.68 10.84 -9.12
N THR A 124 -9.52 11.36 -8.24
CA THR A 124 -10.64 10.62 -7.66
C THR A 124 -11.96 10.99 -8.32
N SER A 125 -13.01 10.20 -8.12
CA SER A 125 -14.31 10.39 -8.79
C SER A 125 -14.20 10.45 -10.32
N TYR A 126 -13.29 9.65 -10.88
CA TYR A 126 -12.90 9.70 -12.28
C TYR A 126 -12.96 8.32 -12.94
N GLY A 127 -13.45 8.26 -14.18
CA GLY A 127 -13.52 7.00 -14.91
C GLY A 127 -14.30 5.95 -14.14
N CYS A 128 -13.83 4.71 -14.17
CA CYS A 128 -14.51 3.56 -13.58
C CYS A 128 -13.72 2.84 -12.49
N TYR A 129 -12.43 3.11 -12.37
CA TYR A 129 -11.57 2.51 -11.36
C TYR A 129 -11.04 3.53 -10.37
N CYS A 130 -11.07 4.83 -10.67
CA CYS A 130 -10.51 5.85 -9.78
C CYS A 130 -11.55 6.40 -8.80
N TRP A 131 -11.90 5.62 -7.76
CA TRP A 131 -12.88 6.01 -6.73
C TRP A 131 -14.16 6.57 -7.35
N ALA A 132 -14.80 5.82 -8.25
CA ALA A 132 -15.90 6.33 -9.10
C ALA A 132 -17.10 6.86 -8.30
N ASN A 133 -17.29 6.38 -7.07
CA ASN A 133 -18.33 6.84 -6.15
C ASN A 133 -17.80 7.75 -5.02
N GLY A 134 -16.59 8.30 -5.17
CA GLY A 134 -15.94 9.18 -4.19
C GLY A 134 -14.94 8.47 -3.28
N VAL A 135 -14.10 9.25 -2.60
CA VAL A 135 -12.97 8.77 -1.78
C VAL A 135 -13.37 7.98 -0.55
N ASP A 136 -14.59 8.19 -0.05
CA ASP A 136 -15.15 7.47 1.09
C ASP A 136 -15.60 6.05 0.75
N ASN A 137 -15.77 5.74 -0.55
CA ASN A 137 -16.19 4.43 -1.04
C ASN A 137 -14.98 3.66 -1.58
N VAL A 138 -14.03 3.34 -0.69
CA VAL A 138 -12.78 2.66 -1.08
C VAL A 138 -13.05 1.25 -1.67
N GLU A 139 -14.16 0.63 -1.29
CA GLU A 139 -14.65 -0.65 -1.86
C GLU A 139 -15.03 -0.53 -3.35
N ASP A 140 -15.26 0.69 -3.86
CA ASP A 140 -15.63 0.99 -5.26
C ASP A 140 -14.44 1.36 -6.15
N LEU A 141 -13.22 1.06 -5.73
CA LEU A 141 -12.13 0.90 -6.69
C LEU A 141 -12.54 -0.21 -7.67
N GLY A 142 -13.14 0.15 -8.81
CA GLY A 142 -13.36 -0.78 -9.91
C GLY A 142 -14.76 -1.33 -10.12
N SER A 143 -15.84 -0.64 -9.79
CA SER A 143 -17.20 -1.11 -10.12
C SER A 143 -17.60 -1.01 -11.60
N GLY A 144 -16.66 -0.91 -12.55
CA GLY A 144 -16.98 -0.54 -13.93
C GLY A 144 -16.26 -1.31 -15.04
N SER A 145 -16.72 -1.02 -16.26
CA SER A 145 -16.35 -1.72 -17.51
C SER A 145 -14.90 -1.44 -17.98
N ARG A 146 -14.68 -1.36 -19.30
CA ARG A 146 -13.37 -1.09 -19.90
C ARG A 146 -12.79 0.25 -19.42
N ASN A 147 -11.46 0.30 -19.24
CA ASN A 147 -10.72 1.53 -18.97
C ASN A 147 -11.01 2.62 -20.02
N VAL A 148 -11.31 3.84 -19.58
CA VAL A 148 -11.64 4.94 -20.51
C VAL A 148 -10.41 5.64 -21.07
N ASP A 149 -9.32 5.68 -20.30
CA ASP A 149 -8.07 6.34 -20.66
C ASP A 149 -6.87 5.85 -19.82
N ALA A 150 -5.74 6.57 -19.91
CA ALA A 150 -4.51 6.25 -19.19
C ALA A 150 -4.62 6.40 -17.67
N THR A 151 -5.39 7.38 -17.18
CA THR A 151 -5.57 7.62 -15.74
C THR A 151 -6.43 6.50 -15.12
N ASP A 152 -7.54 6.18 -15.78
CA ASP A 152 -8.43 5.10 -15.37
C ASP A 152 -7.73 3.72 -15.43
N PHE A 153 -6.82 3.54 -16.39
CA PHE A 153 -5.95 2.37 -16.43
C PHE A 153 -5.00 2.29 -15.21
N ALA A 154 -4.37 3.39 -14.80
CA ALA A 154 -3.52 3.40 -13.60
C ALA A 154 -4.30 2.98 -12.36
N CYS A 155 -5.55 3.44 -12.22
CA CYS A 155 -6.44 3.01 -11.14
C CYS A 155 -6.87 1.54 -11.27
N THR A 156 -7.02 1.03 -12.50
CA THR A 156 -7.27 -0.40 -12.74
C THR A 156 -6.09 -1.25 -12.27
N GLU A 157 -4.85 -0.80 -12.52
CA GLU A 157 -3.65 -1.48 -12.03
C GLU A 157 -3.55 -1.45 -10.50
N LEU A 158 -3.87 -0.30 -9.89
CA LEU A 158 -3.93 -0.17 -8.42
C LEU A 158 -4.96 -1.13 -7.82
N TYR A 159 -6.17 -1.17 -8.38
CA TYR A 159 -7.24 -2.07 -7.96
C TYR A 159 -6.80 -3.55 -8.00
N ARG A 160 -6.15 -3.96 -9.10
CA ARG A 160 -5.62 -5.33 -9.25
C ARG A 160 -4.55 -5.64 -8.21
N CYS A 161 -3.68 -4.68 -7.93
CA CYS A 161 -2.65 -4.82 -6.91
C CYS A 161 -3.27 -5.02 -5.52
N TYR A 162 -4.27 -4.21 -5.15
CA TYR A 162 -5.02 -4.35 -3.90
C TYR A 162 -5.79 -5.66 -3.81
N ALA A 163 -6.42 -6.11 -4.89
CA ALA A 163 -7.09 -7.42 -4.92
C ALA A 163 -6.12 -8.55 -4.56
N CYS A 164 -4.87 -8.47 -5.03
CA CYS A 164 -3.85 -9.43 -4.65
C CYS A 164 -3.37 -9.30 -3.22
N VAL A 165 -3.29 -8.08 -2.68
CA VAL A 165 -2.99 -7.88 -1.25
C VAL A 165 -4.03 -8.64 -0.41
N ASN A 166 -5.31 -8.56 -0.78
CA ASN A 166 -6.37 -9.27 -0.07
C ASN A 166 -6.22 -10.78 -0.15
N VAL A 167 -5.94 -11.31 -1.35
CA VAL A 167 -5.77 -12.75 -1.58
C VAL A 167 -4.54 -13.30 -0.86
N ASP A 168 -3.39 -12.62 -0.99
CA ASP A 168 -2.11 -13.11 -0.50
C ASP A 168 -2.02 -13.08 1.04
N TYR A 169 -2.60 -12.06 1.67
CA TYR A 169 -2.48 -11.84 3.11
C TYR A 169 -3.74 -12.21 3.90
N GLY A 170 -4.83 -12.58 3.22
CA GLY A 170 -6.10 -12.94 3.87
C GLY A 170 -6.68 -11.82 4.73
N ALA A 171 -6.32 -10.57 4.43
CA ALA A 171 -6.72 -9.36 5.13
C ALA A 171 -7.18 -8.34 4.10
N ASP A 172 -8.22 -7.58 4.41
CA ASP A 172 -8.61 -6.50 3.51
C ASP A 172 -7.49 -5.45 3.47
N TYR A 173 -7.09 -5.00 2.28
CA TYR A 173 -6.05 -3.98 2.13
C TYR A 173 -6.40 -2.71 2.91
N ASN A 174 -7.70 -2.50 3.17
CA ASN A 174 -8.21 -1.38 3.95
C ASN A 174 -7.88 -1.48 5.46
N GLU A 175 -7.36 -2.62 5.93
CA GLU A 175 -6.95 -2.88 7.32
C GLU A 175 -5.44 -2.82 7.53
N LEU A 176 -4.67 -2.72 6.45
CA LEU A 176 -3.22 -2.75 6.50
C LEU A 176 -2.63 -1.37 6.81
N SER A 177 -1.37 -1.34 7.18
CA SER A 177 -0.62 -0.11 7.44
C SER A 177 0.75 -0.17 6.81
N TYR A 178 1.24 0.96 6.31
CA TYR A 178 2.60 1.08 5.82
C TYR A 178 3.15 2.49 6.04
N GLU A 179 4.47 2.61 5.94
CA GLU A 179 5.26 3.82 5.86
C GLU A 179 6.00 3.85 4.51
N ALA A 180 5.87 4.97 3.80
CA ALA A 180 6.57 5.24 2.55
C ALA A 180 7.61 6.33 2.77
N PHE A 181 8.86 6.05 2.43
CA PHE A 181 9.98 6.95 2.66
C PHE A 181 10.38 7.68 1.38
N PHE A 182 10.38 9.01 1.41
CA PHE A 182 10.64 9.85 0.24
C PHE A 182 12.13 10.17 0.16
N ASN A 183 12.78 9.67 -0.90
CA ASN A 183 14.23 9.72 -1.09
C ASN A 183 14.59 10.38 -2.42
N THR A 184 15.45 11.40 -2.39
CA THR A 184 16.02 11.99 -3.61
C THR A 184 17.42 11.42 -3.83
N ALA A 185 17.62 10.74 -4.96
CA ALA A 185 18.90 10.18 -5.34
C ALA A 185 19.90 11.29 -5.76
N ALA A 186 21.18 10.91 -5.89
CA ALA A 186 22.26 11.85 -6.20
C ALA A 186 22.13 12.53 -7.57
N ASP A 187 21.41 11.92 -8.51
CA ASP A 187 21.10 12.49 -9.83
C ASP A 187 19.87 13.43 -9.81
N GLY A 188 19.28 13.65 -8.63
CA GLY A 188 18.06 14.44 -8.44
C GLY A 188 16.78 13.64 -8.69
N SER A 189 16.86 12.37 -9.07
CA SER A 189 15.66 11.53 -9.23
C SER A 189 14.98 11.30 -7.89
N ARG A 190 13.66 11.50 -7.86
CA ARG A 190 12.83 11.31 -6.66
C ARG A 190 12.27 9.90 -6.65
N GLN A 191 12.41 9.21 -5.52
CA GLN A 191 12.04 7.81 -5.35
C GLN A 191 11.24 7.64 -4.06
N ILE A 192 10.30 6.70 -4.09
CA ILE A 192 9.53 6.30 -2.91
C ILE A 192 10.04 4.92 -2.52
N ASP A 193 10.62 4.83 -1.33
CA ASP A 193 11.14 3.60 -0.75
C ASP A 193 10.07 3.00 0.17
N CYS A 194 9.70 1.77 -0.15
CA CYS A 194 8.72 1.00 0.59
C CYS A 194 9.38 -0.09 1.46
N SER A 195 10.71 -0.20 1.52
CA SER A 195 11.41 -1.29 2.21
C SER A 195 11.46 -1.16 3.74
N SER A 196 10.98 -0.04 4.28
CA SER A 196 11.03 0.25 5.71
C SER A 196 9.88 -0.36 6.54
N ASN A 197 8.99 -1.18 5.95
CA ASN A 197 7.88 -1.76 6.73
C ASN A 197 8.31 -3.02 7.48
N ALA A 198 7.92 -3.07 8.75
CA ALA A 198 8.20 -4.23 9.61
C ALA A 198 7.40 -5.49 9.23
N GLN A 199 6.36 -5.34 8.39
CA GLN A 199 5.53 -6.43 7.91
C GLN A 199 5.57 -6.45 6.37
N GLN A 200 5.79 -7.63 5.77
CA GLN A 200 5.92 -7.80 4.30
C GLN A 200 4.65 -7.37 3.52
N ASN A 201 3.48 -7.41 4.18
CA ASN A 201 2.22 -6.93 3.62
C ASN A 201 2.18 -5.39 3.45
N GLY A 202 2.83 -4.65 4.35
CA GLY A 202 2.96 -3.19 4.27
C GLY A 202 3.80 -2.76 3.06
N ASP A 203 4.91 -3.47 2.79
CA ASP A 203 5.77 -3.21 1.62
C ASP A 203 4.99 -3.39 0.31
N SER A 204 4.18 -4.45 0.23
CA SER A 204 3.36 -4.77 -0.93
C SER A 204 2.31 -3.68 -1.20
N LEU A 205 1.59 -3.26 -0.16
CA LEU A 205 0.59 -2.19 -0.26
C LEU A 205 1.23 -0.84 -0.61
N CYS A 206 2.33 -0.47 0.06
CA CYS A 206 3.11 0.72 -0.26
C CYS A 206 3.56 0.72 -1.72
N SER A 207 4.05 -0.42 -2.20
CA SER A 207 4.53 -0.56 -3.58
C SER A 207 3.40 -0.37 -4.59
N CYS A 208 2.18 -0.86 -4.30
CA CYS A 208 0.99 -0.60 -5.13
C CYS A 208 0.73 0.91 -5.25
N ASP A 209 0.71 1.62 -4.12
CA ASP A 209 0.44 3.07 -4.06
C ASP A 209 1.54 3.88 -4.75
N ALA A 210 2.81 3.52 -4.52
CA ALA A 210 3.96 4.16 -5.14
C ALA A 210 3.95 3.98 -6.67
N LYS A 211 3.64 2.77 -7.17
CA LYS A 211 3.52 2.51 -8.61
C LYS A 211 2.40 3.35 -9.22
N PHE A 212 1.25 3.42 -8.55
CA PHE A 212 0.14 4.27 -9.01
C PHE A 212 0.58 5.73 -9.12
N ALA A 213 1.20 6.28 -8.08
CA ALA A 213 1.68 7.67 -8.09
C ALA A 213 2.69 7.93 -9.21
N GLN A 214 3.66 7.02 -9.41
CA GLN A 214 4.61 7.09 -10.52
C GLN A 214 3.91 7.09 -11.89
N LYS A 215 2.94 6.18 -12.08
CA LYS A 215 2.21 6.06 -13.35
C LYS A 215 1.39 7.30 -13.66
N ILE A 216 0.78 7.91 -12.64
CA ILE A 216 0.03 9.17 -12.78
C ILE A 216 0.96 10.30 -13.23
N VAL A 217 2.10 10.50 -12.56
CA VAL A 217 3.06 11.54 -12.92
C VAL A 217 3.64 11.31 -14.31
N GLN A 218 3.99 10.07 -14.66
CA GLN A 218 4.43 9.72 -16.01
C GLN A 218 3.37 10.06 -17.06
N THR A 219 2.12 9.65 -16.82
CA THR A 219 1.01 9.90 -17.75
C THR A 219 0.78 11.39 -17.95
N GLU A 220 0.77 12.19 -16.89
CA GLU A 220 0.61 13.63 -16.97
C GLU A 220 1.76 14.30 -17.73
N ASN A 221 3.00 13.93 -17.44
CA ASN A 221 4.17 14.44 -18.16
C ASN A 221 4.10 14.14 -19.67
N HIS A 222 3.64 12.94 -20.05
CA HIS A 222 3.42 12.58 -21.45
C HIS A 222 2.31 13.43 -22.09
N CYS A 223 1.20 13.63 -21.39
CA CYS A 223 0.10 14.47 -21.84
C CYS A 223 0.50 15.93 -22.03
N ASP A 224 1.22 16.51 -21.08
CA ASP A 224 1.65 17.91 -21.11
C ASP A 224 2.71 18.16 -22.19
N SER A 225 3.56 17.17 -22.47
CA SER A 225 4.57 17.23 -23.53
C SER A 225 4.05 16.86 -24.92
N GLY A 226 2.79 16.42 -25.03
CA GLY A 226 2.20 15.96 -26.30
C GLY A 226 2.81 14.67 -26.84
N ILE A 227 3.50 13.88 -26.00
CA ILE A 227 4.03 12.57 -26.36
C ILE A 227 2.89 11.57 -26.43
N MET A 228 2.88 10.75 -27.48
CA MET A 228 1.82 9.76 -27.70
C MET A 228 1.86 8.69 -26.61
N LEU A 229 0.74 8.50 -25.92
CA LEU A 229 0.56 7.48 -24.88
C LEU A 229 0.55 6.03 -25.43
N SER A 230 0.57 5.87 -26.76
CA SER A 230 0.60 4.59 -27.45
C SER A 230 1.77 3.71 -27.06
N ASP A 231 2.92 4.32 -26.71
CA ASP A 231 4.11 3.59 -26.27
C ASP A 231 3.91 2.91 -24.91
N MET A 232 2.90 3.35 -24.14
CA MET A 232 2.43 2.71 -22.91
C MET A 232 1.22 1.80 -23.12
N GLY A 233 0.76 1.62 -24.37
CA GLY A 233 -0.47 0.89 -24.70
C GLY A 233 -1.74 1.63 -24.28
N LEU A 234 -1.68 2.95 -24.08
CA LEU A 234 -2.79 3.76 -23.59
C LEU A 234 -3.29 4.71 -24.69
N ASN A 235 -4.60 4.93 -24.72
CA ASN A 235 -5.22 5.62 -25.85
C ASN A 235 -5.22 7.15 -25.68
N ASN A 236 -5.58 7.63 -24.48
CA ASN A 236 -5.94 9.04 -24.28
C ASN A 236 -5.44 9.58 -22.93
N CYS A 237 -5.23 10.89 -22.90
CA CYS A 237 -5.03 11.68 -21.69
C CYS A 237 -6.33 11.83 -20.90
N GLN A 238 -6.20 12.21 -19.64
CA GLN A 238 -7.35 12.49 -18.77
C GLN A 238 -8.27 13.54 -19.41
N SER A 239 -9.59 13.35 -19.29
CA SER A 239 -10.61 14.23 -19.84
C SER A 239 -11.79 14.38 -18.90
N GLU A 240 -12.21 15.62 -18.64
CA GLU A 240 -13.35 15.93 -17.78
C GLU A 240 -14.68 15.31 -18.25
N MET A 241 -14.78 14.86 -19.50
CA MET A 241 -15.95 14.11 -19.98
C MET A 241 -16.16 12.78 -19.24
N TYR A 242 -15.12 12.25 -18.60
CA TYR A 242 -15.16 11.01 -17.81
C TYR A 242 -15.24 11.26 -16.30
N ARG A 243 -15.46 12.52 -15.88
CA ARG A 243 -15.74 12.83 -14.47
C ARG A 243 -17.10 12.28 -14.07
N THR A 244 -17.12 11.50 -12.99
CA THR A 244 -18.34 10.85 -12.49
C THR A 244 -19.25 11.84 -11.79
N ILE A 245 -20.49 11.41 -11.51
CA ILE A 245 -21.47 12.18 -10.75
C ILE A 245 -20.95 12.54 -9.35
N ALA A 246 -20.21 11.65 -8.69
CA ALA A 246 -19.61 11.92 -7.39
C ALA A 246 -18.62 13.09 -7.42
N GLY A 247 -17.92 13.27 -8.54
CA GLY A 247 -16.99 14.37 -8.79
C GLY A 247 -17.64 15.60 -9.45
N GLY A 248 -18.97 15.68 -9.51
CA GLY A 248 -19.71 16.78 -10.13
C GLY A 248 -19.80 16.73 -11.66
N GLY A 249 -19.38 15.63 -12.27
CA GLY A 249 -19.51 15.38 -13.71
C GLY A 249 -20.80 14.65 -14.09
N SER A 250 -20.85 14.14 -15.31
CA SER A 250 -22.01 13.42 -15.86
C SER A 250 -21.69 11.99 -16.31
N TYR A 251 -20.45 11.55 -16.18
CA TYR A 251 -20.05 10.22 -16.63
C TYR A 251 -20.66 9.16 -15.73
N GLN A 252 -21.21 8.12 -16.37
CA GLN A 252 -21.72 6.94 -15.70
C GLN A 252 -20.98 5.74 -16.26
N CYS A 253 -20.36 4.97 -15.36
CA CYS A 253 -19.73 3.73 -15.75
C CYS A 253 -20.78 2.77 -16.31
N PRO A 254 -20.55 2.22 -17.51
CA PRO A 254 -21.36 1.11 -17.98
C PRO A 254 -21.31 0.01 -16.92
N MET A 255 -22.48 -0.44 -16.45
CA MET A 255 -22.56 -1.59 -15.56
C MET A 255 -21.84 -2.76 -16.24
N GLY A 256 -20.85 -3.34 -15.56
CA GLY A 256 -20.23 -4.57 -16.03
C GLY A 256 -21.31 -5.63 -16.21
N SER A 257 -21.39 -6.24 -17.40
CA SER A 257 -22.40 -7.23 -17.72
C SER A 257 -22.20 -8.58 -17.02
N ASN A 258 -21.11 -8.75 -16.28
CA ASN A 258 -20.84 -9.87 -15.40
C ASN A 258 -20.15 -9.30 -14.16
N GLY A 259 -20.50 -9.78 -12.97
CA GLY A 259 -19.72 -9.49 -11.77
C GLY A 259 -18.23 -9.78 -12.00
N HIS A 260 -17.35 -9.15 -11.24
CA HIS A 260 -15.92 -9.42 -11.35
C HIS A 260 -15.67 -10.92 -11.26
N PRO A 261 -14.86 -11.50 -12.17
CA PRO A 261 -14.52 -12.90 -12.09
C PRO A 261 -13.97 -13.18 -10.69
N ASN A 262 -14.40 -14.29 -10.09
CA ASN A 262 -13.91 -14.71 -8.79
C ASN A 262 -12.42 -15.04 -8.95
N ASN A 263 -11.56 -14.07 -8.66
CA ASN A 263 -10.12 -14.22 -8.74
C ASN A 263 -9.63 -14.61 -7.36
N ASP A 264 -9.26 -15.88 -7.23
CA ASP A 264 -8.83 -16.52 -5.99
C ASP A 264 -7.31 -16.67 -5.90
N LYS A 265 -6.57 -16.27 -6.94
CA LYS A 265 -5.12 -16.42 -7.04
C LYS A 265 -4.46 -15.18 -7.63
N CYS A 266 -3.16 -15.04 -7.40
CA CYS A 266 -2.35 -13.91 -7.86
C CYS A 266 -1.03 -14.33 -8.49
N CYS A 267 -0.62 -13.56 -9.50
CA CYS A 267 0.53 -13.84 -10.36
C CYS A 267 1.37 -12.57 -10.60
N GLY A 268 2.68 -12.72 -10.78
CA GLY A 268 3.65 -11.63 -10.84
C GLY A 268 4.18 -11.20 -9.46
N PHE A 269 5.02 -10.16 -9.44
CA PHE A 269 5.60 -9.60 -8.21
C PHE A 269 5.04 -8.20 -7.97
N TYR A 270 4.89 -7.81 -6.70
CA TYR A 270 4.53 -6.43 -6.37
C TYR A 270 5.56 -5.45 -6.95
N PRO A 271 5.12 -4.32 -7.54
CA PRO A 271 3.74 -3.81 -7.64
C PRO A 271 2.97 -4.21 -8.91
N ASN A 272 3.48 -5.15 -9.70
CA ASN A 272 2.87 -5.63 -10.95
C ASN A 272 2.03 -6.90 -10.78
N ARG A 273 1.75 -7.30 -9.55
CA ARG A 273 1.00 -8.51 -9.24
C ARG A 273 -0.46 -8.36 -9.65
N GLN A 274 -1.01 -9.37 -10.31
CA GLN A 274 -2.34 -9.35 -10.90
C GLN A 274 -3.17 -10.57 -10.48
N PRO A 275 -4.47 -10.36 -10.22
CA PRO A 275 -5.37 -11.43 -9.84
C PRO A 275 -5.76 -12.25 -11.08
N TYR A 276 -5.94 -13.55 -10.89
CA TYR A 276 -6.42 -14.48 -11.91
C TYR A 276 -7.32 -15.54 -11.28
N ASN A 277 -7.96 -16.35 -12.11
CA ASN A 277 -8.88 -17.41 -11.69
C ASN A 277 -8.47 -18.77 -12.29
N GLU A 278 -9.21 -19.81 -11.97
CA GLU A 278 -9.00 -21.19 -12.43
C GLU A 278 -8.92 -21.39 -13.95
N ASN A 279 -9.38 -20.43 -14.78
CA ASN A 279 -9.31 -20.52 -16.24
C ASN A 279 -7.98 -20.00 -16.82
N ARG A 280 -7.05 -19.62 -15.95
CA ARG A 280 -5.73 -19.11 -16.31
C ARG A 280 -4.68 -19.70 -15.38
N GLU A 281 -3.44 -19.62 -15.81
CA GLU A 281 -2.29 -20.10 -15.06
C GLU A 281 -1.21 -19.04 -14.99
N CYS A 282 -0.44 -19.06 -13.90
CA CYS A 282 0.72 -18.19 -13.72
C CYS A 282 1.96 -18.90 -14.27
N CYS A 283 2.57 -18.28 -15.27
CA CYS A 283 3.64 -18.87 -16.05
C CYS A 283 4.95 -18.14 -15.80
N ALA A 284 5.97 -18.87 -15.35
CA ALA A 284 7.35 -18.41 -15.35
C ALA A 284 8.01 -18.76 -16.68
N THR A 285 8.55 -17.76 -17.34
CA THR A 285 9.49 -17.92 -18.46
C THR A 285 10.86 -17.43 -18.02
N ASN A 286 11.92 -18.13 -18.43
CA ASN A 286 13.33 -17.78 -18.16
C ASN A 286 13.74 -17.83 -16.68
N ASP A 287 14.11 -19.02 -16.18
CA ASP A 287 14.68 -19.15 -14.82
C ASP A 287 16.20 -18.91 -14.76
N ILE A 288 16.85 -18.80 -15.92
CA ILE A 288 18.32 -18.73 -16.04
C ILE A 288 18.66 -17.94 -17.32
N ASP A 289 19.55 -16.94 -17.24
CA ASP A 289 20.08 -16.25 -18.43
C ASP A 289 20.99 -17.17 -19.27
N ASP A 290 21.40 -16.72 -20.45
CA ASP A 290 22.35 -17.42 -21.33
C ASP A 290 23.73 -17.68 -20.66
N GLN A 291 23.98 -17.10 -19.49
CA GLN A 291 25.22 -17.21 -18.70
C GLN A 291 25.07 -18.13 -17.47
N GLY A 292 23.91 -18.72 -17.24
CA GLY A 292 23.71 -19.62 -16.10
C GLY A 292 23.35 -18.92 -14.78
N ASN A 293 23.09 -17.61 -14.79
CA ASN A 293 22.70 -16.88 -13.59
C ASN A 293 21.19 -16.97 -13.36
N PHE A 294 20.80 -17.05 -12.09
CA PHE A 294 19.41 -16.90 -11.69
C PHE A 294 18.97 -15.47 -11.98
N VAL A 295 17.98 -15.31 -12.85
CA VAL A 295 17.32 -14.03 -13.12
C VAL A 295 15.94 -14.09 -12.48
N THR A 296 15.37 -12.94 -12.08
CA THR A 296 13.96 -12.89 -11.71
C THR A 296 13.15 -13.37 -12.92
N PRO A 297 12.37 -14.46 -12.80
CA PRO A 297 11.67 -15.01 -13.94
C PRO A 297 10.66 -13.99 -14.49
N ASP A 298 10.47 -14.00 -15.80
CA ASP A 298 9.38 -13.29 -16.44
C ASP A 298 8.09 -14.04 -16.10
N VAL A 299 7.34 -13.51 -15.14
CA VAL A 299 6.11 -14.14 -14.63
C VAL A 299 4.89 -13.46 -15.23
N ASN A 300 4.10 -14.20 -16.00
CA ASN A 300 2.92 -13.68 -16.70
C ASN A 300 1.72 -14.63 -16.59
N ILE A 301 0.52 -14.04 -16.59
CA ILE A 301 -0.73 -14.81 -16.64
C ILE A 301 -0.97 -15.24 -18.10
N VAL A 302 -1.15 -16.54 -18.32
CA VAL A 302 -1.45 -17.12 -19.63
C VAL A 302 -2.77 -17.89 -19.62
N ALA A 303 -3.25 -18.30 -20.79
CA ALA A 303 -4.43 -19.17 -20.87
C ALA A 303 -4.09 -20.54 -20.26
N LEU A 304 -5.09 -21.21 -19.70
CA LEU A 304 -4.91 -22.56 -19.15
C LEU A 304 -4.26 -23.49 -20.20
N ASP A 305 -3.33 -24.34 -19.76
CA ASP A 305 -2.62 -25.32 -20.57
C ASP A 305 -1.72 -24.73 -21.67
N THR A 306 -1.27 -23.48 -21.57
CA THR A 306 -0.43 -22.84 -22.61
C THR A 306 1.00 -22.53 -22.17
N CYS A 307 1.25 -22.46 -20.87
CA CYS A 307 2.55 -22.14 -20.28
C CYS A 307 3.61 -23.16 -20.69
N GLU A 308 3.36 -24.44 -20.43
CA GLU A 308 4.32 -25.51 -20.73
C GLU A 308 4.51 -25.70 -22.25
N ILE A 309 3.44 -25.53 -23.03
CA ILE A 309 3.50 -25.56 -24.50
C ILE A 309 4.45 -24.48 -25.03
N SER A 310 4.48 -23.33 -24.35
CA SER A 310 5.35 -22.21 -24.71
C SER A 310 6.75 -22.32 -24.11
N GLY A 311 7.09 -23.45 -23.47
CA GLY A 311 8.39 -23.70 -22.84
C GLY A 311 8.55 -23.03 -21.46
N GLY A 312 7.47 -22.53 -20.88
CA GLY A 312 7.45 -22.00 -19.51
C GLY A 312 7.18 -23.08 -18.46
N LYS A 313 7.15 -22.67 -17.19
CA LYS A 313 6.76 -23.50 -16.05
C LYS A 313 5.57 -22.90 -15.33
N VAL A 314 4.56 -23.72 -15.06
CA VAL A 314 3.43 -23.29 -14.23
C VAL A 314 3.91 -23.15 -12.79
N ILE A 315 3.67 -21.98 -12.21
CA ILE A 315 4.09 -21.61 -10.86
C ILE A 315 2.91 -21.11 -10.04
N VAL A 316 3.00 -21.26 -8.73
CA VAL A 316 2.08 -20.66 -7.76
C VAL A 316 2.87 -20.04 -6.63
N SER A 317 2.32 -19.04 -5.96
CA SER A 317 2.97 -18.48 -4.77
C SER A 317 3.08 -19.53 -3.67
N ALA A 318 4.20 -19.51 -2.97
CA ALA A 318 4.39 -20.33 -1.80
C ALA A 318 3.34 -19.97 -0.74
N GLU A 319 2.89 -20.98 0.00
CA GLU A 319 1.88 -20.78 1.04
C GLU A 319 2.40 -19.80 2.10
N GLY A 320 1.68 -18.69 2.30
CA GLY A 320 2.05 -17.63 3.24
C GLY A 320 3.22 -16.75 2.80
N ASP A 321 3.72 -16.89 1.57
CA ASP A 321 4.79 -16.05 1.01
C ASP A 321 4.49 -15.68 -0.46
N PRO A 322 3.84 -14.52 -0.71
CA PRO A 322 3.54 -14.06 -2.06
C PRO A 322 4.76 -13.56 -2.83
N HIS A 323 5.92 -13.45 -2.18
CA HIS A 323 7.18 -13.04 -2.82
C HIS A 323 7.97 -14.23 -3.37
N THR A 324 7.58 -15.45 -3.01
CA THR A 324 8.23 -16.68 -3.47
C THR A 324 7.28 -17.50 -4.34
N TYR A 325 7.82 -18.06 -5.43
CA TYR A 325 7.10 -18.98 -6.31
C TYR A 325 7.63 -20.41 -6.19
N ILE A 326 6.71 -21.37 -6.29
CA ILE A 326 7.03 -22.80 -6.39
C ILE A 326 6.40 -23.37 -7.67
N PRO A 327 7.06 -24.33 -8.34
CA PRO A 327 6.49 -25.00 -9.50
C PRO A 327 5.27 -25.83 -9.08
N VAL A 328 4.22 -25.82 -9.89
CA VAL A 328 3.10 -26.75 -9.74
C VAL A 328 3.58 -28.12 -10.22
N VAL A 329 3.66 -29.08 -9.32
CA VAL A 329 3.94 -30.47 -9.68
C VAL A 329 2.63 -31.08 -10.17
N VAL A 330 2.53 -31.29 -11.48
CA VAL A 330 1.41 -31.98 -12.14
C VAL A 330 1.60 -33.49 -12.08
#